data_AF-A0ABD0R5F4-F1
#
_entry.id   AF-A0ABD0R5F4-F1
#
_cell.length_a   1.000
_cell.length_b   1.000
_cell.length_c   1.000
_cell.angle_alpha   90.00
_cell.angle_beta   90.00
_cell.angle_gamma   90.00
#
_symmetry.space_group_name_H-M   'P 1'
#
loop_
_entity.id
_entity.type
_entity.pdbx_description
1 polymer ?
#
loop_
_entity_poly.entity_id
_entity_poly.type
_entity_poly.pdbx_seq_one_letter_code
_entity_poly.pdbx_strand_id
1 'polypeptide(L)' 'ENAENMYYFSSLALTLNEEEEGVCWTDSRLRPDQRLMEAGRWDEANVEKQRLEEKQRATRRRREAEASKAIDE' A
#
# COMPACT_ATOMS: atom_id res chain seq x y z
N GLU A 1 -27.87 4.36 -5.54
CA GLU A 1 -27.71 5.83 -5.57
C GLU A 1 -26.56 6.36 -4.70
N ASN A 2 -25.86 5.55 -3.90
CA ASN A 2 -24.62 6.01 -3.23
C ASN A 2 -23.35 5.33 -3.73
N ALA A 3 -23.46 4.40 -4.69
CA ALA A 3 -22.32 3.62 -5.17
C ALA A 3 -21.38 4.48 -6.03
N GLU A 4 -21.92 5.45 -6.79
CA GLU A 4 -21.12 6.40 -7.56
C GLU A 4 -20.14 7.23 -6.71
N ASN A 5 -20.47 7.47 -5.44
CA ASN A 5 -19.65 8.23 -4.50
C ASN A 5 -18.61 7.37 -3.78
N MET A 6 -18.67 6.04 -3.93
CA MET A 6 -17.81 5.07 -3.23
C MET A 6 -17.20 4.06 -4.22
N TYR A 7 -16.63 4.56 -5.32
CA TYR A 7 -15.90 3.79 -6.32
C TYR A 7 -16.68 2.60 -6.91
N TYR A 8 -18.01 2.63 -6.87
CA TYR A 8 -18.88 1.52 -7.28
C TYR A 8 -18.57 0.20 -6.57
N PHE A 9 -18.10 0.26 -5.33
CA PHE A 9 -17.81 -0.93 -4.55
C PHE A 9 -19.08 -1.72 -4.21
N SER A 10 -18.95 -3.04 -4.21
CA SER A 10 -19.96 -3.94 -3.65
C SER A 10 -19.99 -3.83 -2.13
N SER A 11 -21.08 -4.27 -1.50
CA SER A 11 -21.19 -4.28 -0.03
C SER A 11 -20.04 -5.04 0.64
N LEU A 12 -19.54 -6.11 0.01
CA LEU A 12 -18.38 -6.84 0.50
C LEU A 12 -17.08 -6.05 0.34
N ALA A 13 -16.89 -5.36 -0.78
CA ALA A 13 -15.67 -4.60 -1.02
C ALA A 13 -15.49 -3.44 -0.03
N LEU A 14 -16.60 -2.83 0.41
CA LEU A 14 -16.60 -1.79 1.43
C LEU A 14 -16.02 -2.27 2.77
N THR A 15 -16.18 -3.55 3.13
CA THR A 15 -15.71 -4.09 4.41
C THR A 15 -14.26 -4.60 4.37
N LEU A 16 -13.64 -4.69 3.19
CA LEU A 16 -12.30 -5.31 3.06
C LEU A 16 -11.19 -4.52 3.75
N ASN A 17 -11.30 -3.19 3.81
CA ASN A 17 -10.27 -2.31 4.37
C ASN A 17 -10.67 -1.63 5.69
N GLU A 18 -11.75 -2.10 6.32
CA GLU A 18 -12.11 -1.67 7.68
C GLU A 18 -11.02 -2.09 8.67
N GLU A 19 -10.77 -1.23 9.68
CA GLU A 19 -9.75 -1.51 10.69
C GLU A 19 -10.12 -2.72 11.55
N GLU A 20 -9.13 -3.56 11.79
CA GLU A 20 -9.26 -4.78 12.59
C GLU A 20 -8.08 -4.86 13.56
N GLU A 21 -8.36 -5.14 14.83
CA GLU A 21 -7.32 -5.31 15.84
C GLU A 21 -6.56 -6.63 15.65
N GLY A 22 -5.26 -6.64 15.97
CA GLY A 22 -4.45 -7.85 15.95
C GLY A 22 -3.94 -8.29 14.57
N VAL A 23 -4.12 -7.47 13.53
CA VAL A 23 -3.54 -7.73 12.20
C VAL A 23 -2.02 -7.63 12.22
N CYS A 24 -1.37 -8.41 11.35
CA CYS A 24 0.08 -8.33 11.16
C CYS A 24 0.50 -6.95 10.64
N TRP A 25 1.70 -6.50 11.01
CA TRP A 25 2.26 -5.21 10.59
C TRP A 25 2.41 -5.01 9.07
N THR A 26 2.33 -6.09 8.28
CA THR A 26 2.35 -6.08 6.80
C THR A 26 0.97 -6.17 6.17
N ASP A 27 -0.11 -6.17 6.96
CA ASP A 27 -1.48 -6.22 6.47
C ASP A 27 -1.82 -4.96 5.66
N SER A 28 -2.62 -5.13 4.60
CA SER A 28 -3.00 -4.02 3.70
C SER A 28 -3.78 -2.91 4.41
N ARG A 29 -4.50 -3.22 5.49
CA ARG A 29 -5.23 -2.22 6.28
C ARG A 29 -4.31 -1.18 6.91
N LEU A 30 -3.05 -1.55 7.17
CA LEU A 30 -2.05 -0.66 7.76
C LEU A 30 -1.28 0.16 6.69
N ARG A 31 -1.68 0.07 5.42
CA ARG A 31 -1.01 0.77 4.32
C ARG A 31 -1.41 2.26 4.32
N PRO A 32 -0.48 3.19 4.61
CA PRO A 32 -0.83 4.58 4.93
C PRO A 32 -1.36 5.38 3.74
N ASP A 33 -0.84 5.17 2.53
CA ASP A 33 -1.31 5.83 1.32
C ASP A 33 -2.77 5.48 1.01
N GLN A 34 -3.14 4.21 1.13
CA GLN A 34 -4.52 3.74 0.92
C GLN A 34 -5.48 4.32 1.97
N ARG A 35 -5.10 4.33 3.26
CA ARG A 35 -5.92 4.92 4.33
C ARG A 35 -6.13 6.43 4.15
N LEU A 36 -5.08 7.15 3.76
CA LEU A 36 -5.17 8.59 3.49
C LEU A 36 -6.10 8.88 2.30
N MET A 37 -6.06 8.04 1.27
CA MET A 37 -6.96 8.12 0.13
C MET A 37 -8.42 7.90 0.54
N GLU A 38 -8.70 6.89 1.36
CA GLU A 38 -10.04 6.61 1.90
C GLU A 38 -10.57 7.75 2.79
N ALA A 39 -9.67 8.46 3.50
CA ALA A 39 -10.00 9.66 4.25
C ALA A 39 -10.13 10.94 3.39
N GLY A 40 -9.96 10.85 2.06
CA GLY A 40 -10.03 11.98 1.13
C GLY A 40 -8.80 12.90 1.15
N ARG A 41 -7.70 12.50 1.81
CA ARG A 41 -6.45 13.27 1.93
C ARG A 41 -5.50 12.94 0.78
N TRP A 42 -5.86 13.36 -0.43
CA TRP A 42 -5.20 12.98 -1.68
C TRP A 42 -3.72 13.37 -1.78
N ASP A 43 -3.36 14.58 -1.38
CA ASP A 43 -1.96 15.06 -1.47
C ASP A 43 -1.04 14.23 -0.57
N GLU A 44 -1.48 13.94 0.66
CA GLU A 44 -0.72 13.14 1.61
C GLU A 44 -0.65 11.67 1.19
N ALA A 45 -1.75 11.13 0.63
CA ALA A 45 -1.76 9.79 0.05
C ALA A 45 -0.70 9.64 -1.06
N ASN A 46 -0.59 10.65 -1.92
CA ASN A 46 0.41 10.65 -3.00
C ASN A 46 1.85 10.72 -2.47
N VAL A 47 2.11 11.51 -1.43
CA VAL A 47 3.42 11.58 -0.77
C VAL A 47 3.78 10.22 -0.16
N GLU A 48 2.87 9.61 0.60
CA GLU A 48 3.10 8.30 1.22
C GLU A 48 3.28 7.20 0.17
N LYS A 49 2.53 7.25 -0.94
CA LYS A 49 2.68 6.32 -2.06
C LYS A 49 4.09 6.38 -2.64
N GLN A 50 4.60 7.57 -2.95
CA GLN A 50 5.95 7.74 -3.48
C GLN A 50 7.00 7.17 -2.52
N ARG A 51 6.89 7.50 -1.23
CA ARG A 51 7.79 7.00 -0.17
C ARG A 51 7.82 5.47 -0.12
N LEU A 52 6.66 4.81 -0.18
CA LEU A 52 6.55 3.35 -0.14
C LEU A 52 7.14 2.69 -1.40
N GLU A 53 6.79 3.18 -2.59
CA GLU A 53 7.29 2.63 -3.85
C GLU A 53 8.80 2.80 -4.01
N GLU A 54 9.36 3.94 -3.60
CA GLU A 54 10.80 4.17 -3.61
C GLU A 54 11.53 3.23 -2.66
N LYS A 55 11.01 3.02 -1.44
CA LYS A 55 11.56 2.05 -0.49
C LYS A 55 11.55 0.62 -1.06
N GLN A 56 10.45 0.23 -1.71
CA GLN A 56 10.36 -1.08 -2.36
C GLN A 56 11.37 -1.22 -3.50
N ARG A 57 11.48 -0.19 -4.36
CA ARG A 57 12.41 -0.16 -5.50
C ARG A 57 13.88 -0.21 -5.05
N ALA A 58 14.24 0.52 -3.99
CA ALA A 58 15.58 0.49 -3.40
C ALA A 58 15.92 -0.88 -2.83
N THR A 59 14.98 -1.49 -2.09
CA THR A 59 15.14 -2.85 -1.54
C THR A 59 15.35 -3.88 -2.65
N ARG A 60 14.58 -3.77 -3.74
CA ARG A 60 14.73 -4.66 -4.91
C ARG A 60 16.11 -4.52 -5.54
N ARG A 61 16.55 -3.28 -5.84
CA ARG A 61 17.89 -3.02 -6.41
C ARG A 61 19.01 -3.59 -5.55
N ARG A 62 18.89 -3.48 -4.22
CA ARG A 62 19.88 -4.05 -3.29
C ARG A 62 19.93 -5.58 -3.39
N ARG A 63 18.77 -6.26 -3.37
CA ARG A 63 18.70 -7.71 -3.49
C ARG A 63 19.22 -8.21 -4.83
N GLU A 64 18.92 -7.51 -5.92
CA GLU A 64 19.45 -7.82 -7.26
C GLU A 64 20.98 -7.68 -7.30
N ALA A 65 21.53 -6.62 -6.70
CA ALA A 65 22.99 -6.42 -6.63
C ALA A 65 23.69 -7.46 -5.75
N GLU A 66 23.09 -7.85 -4.61
CA GLU A 66 23.58 -8.94 -3.75
C GLU A 66 23.57 -10.28 -4.50
N ALA A 67 22.49 -10.57 -5.22
CA ALA A 67 22.37 -11.78 -6.03
C ALA A 67 23.41 -11.84 -7.16
N SER A 68 23.67 -10.72 -7.85
CA SER A 68 24.72 -10.65 -8.88
C SER A 68 26.10 -10.94 -8.31
N LYS A 69 26.45 -10.34 -7.17
CA LYS A 69 27.75 -10.58 -6.51
C LYS A 69 27.95 -12.04 -6.11
N ALA A 70 26.89 -12.68 -5.61
CA ALA A 70 26.95 -14.09 -5.24
C ALA A 70 27.06 -15.06 -6.43
N ILE A 71 26.77 -14.61 -7.66
CA ILE A 71 26.99 -15.38 -8.89
C ILE A 71 28.43 -15.19 -9.41
N ASP A 72 28.98 -14.00 -9.20
CA ASP A 72 30.34 -13.65 -9.63
C ASP A 72 31.43 -14.22 -8.68
N GLU A 73 31.09 -14.54 -7.43
CA GLU A 73 31.92 -15.25 -6.43
C GLU A 73 31.83 -16.79 -6.58
#